data_AF-A0A8T4UXZ9-F1
#
_entry.id   AF-A0A8T4UXZ9-F1
#
_cell.length_a   1.000
_cell.length_b   1.000
_cell.length_c   1.000
_cell.angle_alpha   90.00
_cell.angle_beta   90.00
_cell.angle_gamma   90.00
#
_symmetry.space_group_name_H-M   'P 1'
#
loop_
_entity.id
_entity.type
_entity.pdbx_description
1 polymer ?
#
loop_
_entity_poly.entity_id
_entity_poly.type
_entity_poly.pdbx_seq_one_letter_code
_entity_poly.pdbx_strand_id
1 'polypeptide(L)'
;MNTGLGLYFHLKKKVSNKTKLRRLFNNSVYFFVVLGPIFNLPQLFSIWINKNASGVSYLSWFGFSIISTFWFTYGLIHREKPIIITNSILIIIQLLIAFGTLRYS
;
A
#
# COMPACT_ATOMS: atom_id res chain seq x y z
N MET A 1 -3.51 -32.27 -42.13
CA MET A 1 -2.55 -31.33 -41.52
C MET A 1 -3.31 -30.10 -41.02
N ASN A 2 -3.61 -30.01 -39.72
CA ASN A 2 -4.40 -28.90 -39.14
C ASN A 2 -3.81 -28.41 -37.80
N THR A 3 -2.51 -28.64 -37.58
CA THR A 3 -1.82 -28.43 -36.29
C THR A 3 -1.34 -26.99 -36.08
N GLY A 4 -1.07 -26.23 -37.16
CA GLY A 4 -0.58 -24.85 -37.07
C GLY A 4 -1.64 -23.85 -36.59
N LEU A 5 -2.90 -24.03 -36.99
CA LEU A 5 -3.98 -23.10 -36.64
C LEU A 5 -4.35 -23.19 -35.15
N GLY A 6 -4.41 -24.42 -34.61
CA GLY A 6 -4.68 -24.65 -33.18
C GLY A 6 -3.58 -24.12 -32.26
N LEU A 7 -2.31 -24.20 -32.68
CA LEU A 7 -1.17 -23.65 -31.96
C LEU A 7 -1.20 -22.11 -31.93
N TYR A 8 -1.52 -21.48 -33.07
CA TYR A 8 -1.66 -20.03 -33.17
C TYR A 8 -2.74 -19.49 -32.20
N PHE A 9 -3.91 -20.12 -32.15
CA PHE A 9 -4.98 -19.72 -31.22
C PHE A 9 -4.57 -19.90 -29.74
N HIS A 10 -3.85 -20.97 -29.39
CA HIS A 10 -3.35 -21.17 -28.03
C HIS A 10 -2.33 -20.10 -27.61
N LEU A 11 -1.39 -19.76 -28.49
CA LEU A 11 -0.40 -18.70 -28.23
C LEU A 11 -1.08 -17.33 -28.11
N LYS A 12 -1.99 -16.99 -29.01
CA LYS A 12 -2.75 -15.72 -28.97
C LYS A 12 -3.59 -15.61 -27.68
N LYS A 13 -4.26 -16.68 -27.27
CA LYS A 13 -5.04 -16.72 -26.01
C LYS A 13 -4.14 -16.58 -24.78
N LYS A 14 -2.97 -17.23 -24.76
CA LYS A 14 -1.99 -17.14 -23.65
C LYS A 14 -1.38 -15.73 -23.55
N VAL A 15 -1.00 -15.12 -24.67
CA VAL A 15 -0.50 -13.73 -24.73
C VAL A 15 -1.59 -12.74 -24.32
N SER A 16 -2.83 -12.92 -24.82
CA SER A 16 -3.99 -12.08 -24.47
C SER A 16 -4.38 -12.16 -22.99
N ASN A 17 -4.32 -13.34 -22.37
CA ASN A 17 -4.59 -13.48 -20.94
C ASN A 17 -3.49 -12.85 -20.10
N LYS A 18 -2.22 -12.94 -20.52
CA LYS A 18 -1.10 -12.29 -19.83
C LYS A 18 -1.23 -10.76 -19.86
N THR A 19 -1.68 -10.17 -20.98
CA THR A 19 -1.95 -8.73 -21.09
C THR A 19 -3.19 -8.30 -20.30
N LYS A 20 -4.26 -9.11 -20.29
CA LYS A 20 -5.46 -8.82 -19.47
C LYS A 20 -5.16 -8.88 -17.97
N LEU A 21 -4.44 -9.90 -17.51
CA LEU A 21 -4.01 -10.03 -16.10
C LEU A 21 -3.11 -8.86 -15.68
N ARG A 22 -2.13 -8.49 -16.52
CA ARG A 22 -1.24 -7.34 -16.25
C ARG A 22 -2.03 -6.02 -16.14
N ARG A 23 -3.02 -5.82 -16.99
CA ARG A 23 -3.89 -4.63 -16.95
C ARG A 23 -4.78 -4.60 -15.70
N LEU A 24 -5.35 -5.74 -15.31
CA LEU A 24 -6.12 -5.85 -14.06
C LEU A 24 -5.24 -5.55 -12.84
N PHE A 25 -4.04 -6.12 -12.79
CA PHE A 25 -3.08 -5.86 -11.72
C PHE A 25 -2.70 -4.38 -11.64
N ASN A 26 -2.35 -3.75 -12.77
CA ASN A 26 -2.04 -2.32 -12.82
C ASN A 26 -3.18 -1.45 -12.30
N ASN A 27 -4.43 -1.80 -12.59
CA ASN A 27 -5.58 -1.07 -12.08
C ASN A 27 -5.78 -1.30 -10.57
N SER A 28 -5.56 -2.53 -10.08
CA SER A 28 -5.68 -2.83 -8.65
C SER A 28 -4.64 -2.10 -7.79
N VAL A 29 -3.46 -1.78 -8.33
CA VAL A 29 -2.43 -1.03 -7.60
C VAL A 29 -3.00 0.28 -7.05
N TYR A 30 -3.73 1.04 -7.87
CA TYR A 30 -4.34 2.30 -7.44
C TYR A 30 -5.38 2.13 -6.34
N PHE A 31 -6.10 1.01 -6.34
CA PHE A 31 -7.02 0.68 -5.25
C PHE A 31 -6.26 0.42 -3.94
N PHE A 32 -5.19 -0.38 -4.00
CA PHE A 32 -4.39 -0.71 -2.82
C PHE A 32 -3.56 0.46 -2.27
N VAL A 33 -3.19 1.43 -3.11
CA VAL A 33 -2.55 2.70 -2.70
C VAL A 33 -3.38 3.44 -1.64
N VAL A 34 -4.69 3.42 -1.79
CA VAL A 34 -5.62 4.09 -0.86
C VAL A 34 -6.05 3.14 0.26
N LEU A 35 -6.24 1.85 -0.06
CA LEU A 35 -6.70 0.85 0.91
C LEU A 35 -5.71 0.64 2.06
N GLY A 36 -4.40 0.62 1.78
CA GLY A 36 -3.37 0.40 2.79
C GLY A 36 -3.44 1.40 3.96
N PRO A 37 -3.39 2.73 3.69
CA PRO A 37 -3.57 3.75 4.71
C PRO A 37 -4.92 3.68 5.45
N ILE A 38 -6.01 3.33 4.77
CA ILE A 38 -7.34 3.21 5.39
C ILE A 38 -7.33 2.21 6.55
N PHE A 39 -6.61 1.10 6.44
CA PHE A 39 -6.52 0.12 7.53
C PHE A 39 -5.80 0.61 8.78
N ASN A 40 -5.13 1.76 8.73
CA ASN A 40 -4.50 2.38 9.89
C ASN A 40 -5.47 3.34 10.61
N LEU A 41 -6.57 3.74 9.95
CA LEU A 41 -7.55 4.67 10.52
C LEU A 41 -8.26 4.13 11.78
N PRO A 42 -8.61 2.83 11.91
CA PRO A 42 -9.19 2.32 13.15
C PRO A 42 -8.26 2.50 14.36
N GLN A 43 -6.95 2.29 14.17
CA GLN A 43 -5.96 2.51 15.23
C GLN A 43 -5.87 3.99 15.61
N LEU A 44 -5.84 4.87 14.59
CA LEU A 44 -5.84 6.31 14.79
C LEU A 44 -7.10 6.77 15.55
N PHE A 45 -8.27 6.26 15.17
CA PHE A 45 -9.55 6.55 15.81
C PHE A 45 -9.56 6.09 17.27
N SER A 46 -9.11 4.87 17.56
CA SER A 46 -9.04 4.35 18.94
C SER A 46 -8.23 5.28 19.86
N ILE A 47 -7.12 5.80 19.36
CA ILE A 47 -6.23 6.66 20.15
C ILE A 47 -6.82 8.06 20.31
N TRP A 48 -7.25 8.70 19.21
CA TRP A 48 -7.63 10.11 19.25
C TRP A 48 -9.09 10.35 19.66
N ILE A 49 -10.00 9.40 19.43
CA ILE A 49 -11.40 9.53 19.80
C ILE A 49 -11.67 8.79 21.12
N ASN A 50 -11.31 7.51 21.21
CA ASN A 50 -11.54 6.73 22.44
C ASN A 50 -10.52 7.05 23.54
N LYS A 51 -9.50 7.87 23.25
CA LYS A 51 -8.43 8.26 24.18
C LYS A 51 -7.73 7.05 24.80
N ASN A 52 -7.59 5.98 24.01
CA ASN A 52 -7.05 4.72 24.47
C ASN A 52 -5.93 4.25 23.54
N ALA A 53 -4.71 4.25 24.09
CA ALA A 53 -3.53 3.68 23.46
C ALA A 53 -2.96 2.48 24.24
N SER A 54 -3.74 1.84 25.10
CA SER A 54 -3.30 0.68 25.87
C SER A 54 -2.83 -0.46 24.96
N GLY A 55 -1.63 -0.98 25.22
CA GLY A 55 -1.02 -2.04 24.40
C GLY A 55 -0.46 -1.58 23.05
N VAL A 56 -0.54 -0.29 22.72
CA VAL A 56 0.02 0.26 21.48
C VAL A 56 1.46 0.71 21.73
N SER A 57 2.41 0.24 20.91
CA SER A 57 3.83 0.55 21.06
C SER A 57 4.22 1.82 20.29
N TYR A 58 4.61 2.87 21.01
CA TYR A 58 5.16 4.09 20.39
C TYR A 58 6.33 3.78 19.43
N LEU A 59 7.29 2.98 19.90
CA LEU A 59 8.50 2.68 19.15
C LEU A 59 8.19 1.96 17.83
N SER A 60 7.17 1.10 17.83
CA SER A 60 6.74 0.40 16.62
C SER A 60 6.15 1.38 15.58
N TRP A 61 5.24 2.24 16.00
CA TRP A 61 4.58 3.20 15.08
C TRP A 61 5.51 4.29 14.59
N PHE A 62 6.42 4.77 15.44
CA PHE A 62 7.49 5.66 15.03
C PHE A 62 8.46 4.96 14.05
N GLY A 63 8.85 3.71 14.33
CA GLY A 63 9.67 2.90 13.44
C GLY A 63 9.03 2.69 12.06
N PHE A 64 7.72 2.43 12.01
CA PHE A 64 6.99 2.35 10.74
C PHE A 64 7.03 3.67 9.97
N SER A 65 6.97 4.82 10.66
CA SER A 65 7.05 6.13 9.99
C SER A 65 8.42 6.36 9.33
N ILE A 66 9.51 5.88 9.96
CA ILE A 66 10.86 5.91 9.41
C ILE A 66 10.94 5.02 8.16
N ILE A 67 10.41 3.80 8.23
CA ILE A 67 10.36 2.87 7.08
C ILE A 67 9.55 3.48 5.93
N SER A 68 8.40 4.09 6.23
CA SER A 68 7.57 4.77 5.23
C SER A 68 8.30 5.97 4.61
N THR A 69 9.10 6.69 5.39
CA THR A 69 9.97 7.78 4.89
C THR A 69 11.04 7.27 3.93
N PHE A 70 11.65 6.11 4.24
CA PHE A 70 12.58 5.45 3.33
C PHE A 70 11.90 5.08 2.01
N TRP A 71 10.72 4.45 2.05
CA TRP A 71 9.97 4.08 0.85
C TRP A 71 9.46 5.28 0.05
N PHE A 72 9.05 6.35 0.73
CA PHE A 72 8.70 7.61 0.07
C PHE A 72 9.89 8.16 -0.71
N THR A 73 11.08 8.20 -0.08
CA THR A 73 12.32 8.64 -0.73
C THR A 73 12.69 7.74 -1.91
N TYR A 74 12.56 6.43 -1.75
CA TYR A 74 12.74 5.47 -2.83
C TYR A 74 11.79 5.76 -4.01
N GLY A 75 10.51 5.99 -3.71
CA GLY A 75 9.49 6.33 -4.70
C GLY A 75 9.80 7.62 -5.45
N LEU A 76 10.31 8.64 -4.76
CA LEU A 76 10.76 9.89 -5.40
C LEU A 76 11.91 9.66 -6.37
N ILE A 77 12.94 8.90 -5.97
CA ILE A 77 14.11 8.61 -6.80
C ILE A 77 13.71 7.83 -8.06
N HIS A 78 12.83 6.83 -7.93
CA HIS A 78 12.42 5.95 -9.03
C HIS A 78 11.17 6.44 -9.77
N ARG A 79 10.60 7.59 -9.36
CA ARG A 79 9.37 8.19 -9.92
C ARG A 79 8.14 7.28 -9.85
N GLU A 80 8.05 6.45 -8.83
CA GLU A 80 6.97 5.50 -8.60
C GLU A 80 5.79 6.15 -7.85
N LYS A 81 4.88 6.79 -8.60
CA LYS A 81 3.73 7.54 -8.05
C LYS A 81 2.91 6.76 -7.00
N PRO A 82 2.57 5.47 -7.20
CA PRO A 82 1.83 4.70 -6.19
C PRO A 82 2.55 4.62 -4.84
N ILE A 83 3.87 4.43 -4.87
CA ILE A 83 4.70 4.32 -3.67
C ILE A 83 4.78 5.67 -2.97
N ILE A 84 5.00 6.75 -3.72
CA ILE A 84 5.03 8.12 -3.20
C ILE A 84 3.74 8.43 -2.45
N ILE A 85 2.58 8.29 -3.12
CA ILE A 85 1.28 8.65 -2.55
C ILE A 85 0.97 7.82 -1.29
N THR A 86 1.14 6.50 -1.36
CA THR A 86 0.85 5.61 -0.23
C THR A 86 1.70 5.98 0.99
N ASN A 87 3.01 6.15 0.80
CA ASN A 87 3.91 6.41 1.90
C ASN A 87 3.79 7.83 2.45
N SER A 88 3.45 8.83 1.64
CA SER A 88 3.12 10.18 2.15
C SER A 88 1.96 10.14 3.15
N ILE A 89 0.88 9.41 2.83
CA ILE A 89 -0.28 9.30 3.71
C ILE A 89 0.08 8.50 4.97
N LEU A 90 0.82 7.38 4.80
CA LEU A 90 1.23 6.54 5.92
C LEU A 90 2.13 7.27 6.91
N ILE A 91 3.09 8.08 6.46
CA ILE A 91 3.95 8.87 7.35
C ILE A 91 3.10 9.75 8.27
N ILE A 92 2.11 10.46 7.72
CA ILE A 92 1.22 11.33 8.50
C ILE A 92 0.42 10.51 9.51
N ILE A 93 -0.26 9.45 9.08
CA ILE A 93 -1.10 8.63 9.95
C ILE A 93 -0.27 7.95 11.06
N GLN A 94 0.88 7.37 10.71
CA GLN A 94 1.73 6.65 11.65
C GLN A 94 2.37 7.59 12.68
N LEU A 95 2.76 8.81 12.28
CA LEU A 95 3.22 9.83 13.24
C LEU A 95 2.08 10.26 14.18
N LEU A 96 0.87 10.48 13.66
CA LEU A 96 -0.28 10.79 14.51
C LEU A 96 -0.60 9.65 15.49
N ILE A 97 -0.47 8.39 15.06
CA ILE A 97 -0.61 7.24 15.96
C ILE A 97 0.50 7.24 17.00
N ALA A 98 1.76 7.39 16.61
CA ALA A 98 2.89 7.40 17.54
C ALA A 98 2.74 8.50 18.61
N PHE A 99 2.48 9.75 18.19
CA PHE A 99 2.28 10.86 19.13
C PHE A 99 1.02 10.69 19.98
N GLY A 100 -0.05 10.18 19.39
CA GLY A 100 -1.27 9.87 20.13
C GLY A 100 -1.04 8.80 21.20
N THR A 101 -0.22 7.79 20.91
CA THR A 101 0.20 6.78 21.88
C THR A 101 0.92 7.43 23.06
N LEU A 102 1.92 8.30 22.84
CA LEU A 102 2.58 9.01 23.94
C LEU A 102 1.61 9.85 24.79
N ARG A 103 0.54 10.38 24.18
CA ARG A 103 -0.41 11.26 24.87
C ARG A 103 -1.45 10.52 25.71
N TYR A 104 -1.86 9.34 25.26
CA TYR A 104 -3.00 8.56 25.78
C TYR A 104 -2.62 7.13 26.21
N SER A 105 -1.33 6.88 26.45
CA SER A 105 -0.82 5.68 27.13
C SER A 105 -1.02 5.77 28.64
#